data_AF-A0A563D7V3-F1
#
_entry.id   AF-A0A563D7V3-F1
#
_cell.length_a   1.000
_cell.length_b   1.000
_cell.length_c   1.000
_cell.angle_alpha   90.00
_cell.angle_beta   90.00
_cell.angle_gamma   90.00
#
_symmetry.space_group_name_H-M   'P 1'
#
loop_
_entity.id
_entity.type
_entity.pdbx_description
1 polymer ?
#
loop_
_entity_poly.entity_id
_entity_poly.type
_entity_poly.pdbx_seq_one_letter_code
_entity_poly.pdbx_strand_id
1 'polypeptide(L)'
;MENRPDFDKITSFDEFNKHYWYREELSKICKSLGLEYKGTKQELNYIIEQYFKGNLIKKSSIKNEKKQVENITLDMPLLECGFSFNAKFREYFSILTDVSPFKFTADMATTWRKVKREKDGKFTIKDLLKVYYGESDYAKYDHSVCQWNQFLKDFSADENSRNYSNKLKVASILWKEVRNSEKEKIYSKNLLTEYEHKIREYHK
;
A
#
# COMPACT_ATOMS: atom_id res chain seq x y z
N MET A 1 -21.57 -2.19 -8.14
CA MET A 1 -20.38 -3.04 -8.38
C MET A 1 -20.70 -3.96 -9.55
N GLU A 2 -21.18 -3.41 -10.67
CA GLU A 2 -22.04 -4.20 -11.57
C GLU A 2 -21.38 -4.71 -12.86
N ASN A 3 -20.15 -4.31 -13.19
CA ASN A 3 -19.56 -4.64 -14.50
C ASN A 3 -18.18 -5.34 -14.45
N ARG A 4 -17.80 -5.97 -13.32
CA ARG A 4 -16.52 -6.71 -13.23
C ARG A 4 -16.78 -8.22 -13.35
N PRO A 5 -16.06 -8.97 -14.20
CA PRO A 5 -16.16 -10.41 -14.25
C PRO A 5 -15.68 -11.06 -12.95
N ASP A 6 -16.20 -12.25 -12.66
CA ASP A 6 -15.68 -13.11 -11.60
C ASP A 6 -14.23 -13.48 -11.89
N PHE A 7 -13.39 -13.62 -10.86
CA PHE A 7 -11.98 -13.95 -11.03
C PHE A 7 -11.77 -15.23 -11.86
N ASP A 8 -12.63 -16.24 -11.66
CA ASP A 8 -12.55 -17.52 -12.37
C ASP A 8 -12.77 -17.42 -13.88
N LYS A 9 -13.31 -16.31 -14.36
CA LYS A 9 -13.51 -16.02 -15.79
C LYS A 9 -12.33 -15.28 -16.42
N ILE A 10 -11.39 -14.79 -15.61
CA ILE A 10 -10.23 -14.02 -16.07
C ILE A 10 -9.11 -14.97 -16.47
N THR A 11 -8.64 -14.86 -17.71
CA THR A 11 -7.67 -15.80 -18.29
C THR A 11 -6.26 -15.25 -18.36
N SER A 12 -6.08 -13.94 -18.18
CA SER A 12 -4.78 -13.28 -18.26
C SER A 12 -4.60 -12.22 -17.17
N PHE A 13 -3.35 -11.95 -16.81
CA PHE A 13 -3.04 -10.87 -15.87
C PHE A 13 -3.40 -9.48 -16.44
N ASP A 14 -3.29 -9.29 -17.76
CA ASP A 14 -3.65 -8.02 -18.39
C ASP A 14 -5.14 -7.71 -18.23
N GLU A 15 -5.99 -8.71 -18.44
CA GLU A 15 -7.43 -8.61 -18.17
C GLU A 15 -7.70 -8.38 -16.68
N PHE A 16 -7.01 -9.12 -15.80
CA PHE A 16 -7.10 -8.91 -14.35
C PHE A 16 -6.81 -7.46 -13.94
N ASN A 17 -5.75 -6.88 -14.51
CA ASN A 17 -5.24 -5.55 -14.18
C ASN A 17 -6.13 -4.41 -14.73
N LYS A 18 -7.02 -4.69 -15.69
CA LYS A 18 -8.05 -3.72 -16.12
C LYS A 18 -9.03 -3.40 -15.01
N HIS A 19 -9.19 -4.27 -14.00
CA HIS A 19 -10.16 -4.05 -12.95
C HIS A 19 -9.51 -3.61 -11.64
N TYR A 20 -10.19 -2.73 -10.91
CA TYR A 20 -9.74 -2.37 -9.58
C TYR A 20 -10.15 -3.44 -8.57
N TRP A 21 -9.17 -3.93 -7.81
CA TRP A 21 -9.36 -4.91 -6.75
C TRP A 21 -8.97 -4.34 -5.39
N TYR A 22 -9.82 -4.50 -4.39
CA TYR A 22 -9.48 -4.18 -3.00
C TYR A 22 -8.59 -5.27 -2.41
N ARG A 23 -7.75 -4.88 -1.43
CA ARG A 23 -6.85 -5.81 -0.73
C ARG A 23 -7.57 -7.07 -0.22
N GLU A 24 -8.77 -6.92 0.33
CA GLU A 24 -9.53 -8.06 0.86
C GLU A 24 -9.99 -9.01 -0.24
N GLU A 25 -10.33 -8.48 -1.42
CA GLU A 25 -10.68 -9.30 -2.58
C GLU A 25 -9.47 -10.07 -3.08
N LEU A 26 -8.31 -9.40 -3.20
CA LEU A 26 -7.05 -10.04 -3.55
C LEU A 26 -6.69 -11.16 -2.56
N SER A 27 -6.86 -10.90 -1.26
CA SER A 27 -6.59 -11.89 -0.22
C SER A 27 -7.53 -13.10 -0.33
N LYS A 28 -8.82 -12.89 -0.64
CA LYS A 28 -9.79 -13.97 -0.89
C LYS A 28 -9.39 -14.81 -2.10
N ILE A 29 -9.00 -14.16 -3.20
CA ILE A 29 -8.51 -14.82 -4.42
C ILE A 29 -7.26 -15.65 -4.13
N CYS A 30 -6.24 -15.07 -3.50
CA CYS A 30 -5.03 -15.82 -3.14
C CYS A 30 -5.37 -17.03 -2.24
N LYS A 31 -6.32 -16.87 -1.32
CA LYS A 31 -6.75 -17.95 -0.42
C LYS A 31 -7.47 -19.07 -1.15
N SER A 32 -8.35 -18.78 -2.12
CA SER A 32 -9.02 -19.83 -2.91
C SER A 32 -8.04 -20.59 -3.82
N LEU A 33 -6.98 -19.92 -4.27
CA LEU A 33 -5.90 -20.51 -5.07
C LEU A 33 -4.83 -21.26 -4.23
N GLY A 34 -4.96 -21.28 -2.89
CA GLY A 34 -3.96 -21.91 -2.01
C GLY A 34 -2.60 -21.18 -1.95
N LEU A 35 -2.57 -19.91 -2.35
CA LEU A 35 -1.37 -19.05 -2.36
C LEU A 35 -1.18 -18.34 -1.00
N GLU A 36 -0.05 -17.64 -0.85
CA GLU A 36 0.10 -16.67 0.23
C GLU A 36 -0.96 -15.57 0.10
N TYR A 37 -1.75 -15.38 1.15
CA TYR A 37 -2.89 -14.47 1.17
C TYR A 37 -2.75 -13.38 2.24
N LYS A 38 -1.66 -13.43 3.03
CA LYS A 38 -1.32 -12.40 4.00
C LYS A 38 -0.33 -11.44 3.36
N GLY A 39 -0.75 -10.18 3.26
CA GLY A 39 0.12 -9.14 2.74
C GLY A 39 -0.60 -7.82 2.54
N THR A 40 0.17 -6.88 2.02
CA THR A 40 -0.32 -5.62 1.44
C THR A 40 -1.00 -5.87 0.11
N LYS A 41 -1.74 -4.87 -0.38
CA LYS A 41 -2.37 -4.94 -1.72
C LYS A 41 -1.33 -5.21 -2.82
N GLN A 42 -0.14 -4.61 -2.69
CA GLN A 42 0.96 -4.73 -3.65
C GLN A 42 1.51 -6.16 -3.70
N GLU A 43 1.80 -6.74 -2.53
CA GLU A 43 2.29 -8.11 -2.43
C GLU A 43 1.28 -9.11 -2.98
N LEU A 44 -0.01 -8.93 -2.67
CA LEU A 44 -1.07 -9.81 -3.17
C LEU A 44 -1.24 -9.68 -4.69
N ASN A 45 -1.15 -8.47 -5.24
CA ASN A 45 -1.16 -8.26 -6.70
C ASN A 45 0.03 -8.96 -7.36
N TYR A 46 1.23 -8.83 -6.79
CA TYR A 46 2.42 -9.51 -7.30
C TYR A 46 2.26 -11.04 -7.24
N ILE A 47 1.69 -11.59 -6.17
CA ILE A 47 1.41 -13.03 -6.06
C ILE A 47 0.45 -13.49 -7.17
N ILE A 48 -0.59 -12.71 -7.47
CA ILE A 48 -1.52 -13.03 -8.56
C ILE A 48 -0.84 -12.91 -9.92
N GLU A 49 0.01 -11.89 -10.13
CA GLU A 49 0.82 -11.78 -11.35
C GLU A 49 1.72 -13.01 -11.55
N GLN A 50 2.37 -13.46 -10.49
CA GLN A 50 3.19 -14.68 -10.50
C GLN A 50 2.34 -15.92 -10.81
N TYR A 51 1.12 -16.01 -10.26
CA TYR A 51 0.19 -17.09 -10.56
C TYR A 51 -0.14 -17.18 -12.06
N PHE A 52 -0.46 -16.06 -12.72
CA PHE A 52 -0.69 -16.04 -14.17
C PHE A 52 0.56 -16.38 -14.99
N LYS A 53 1.76 -16.16 -14.43
CA LYS A 53 3.04 -16.58 -15.02
C LYS A 53 3.39 -18.06 -14.74
N GLY A 54 2.55 -18.79 -14.02
CA GLY A 54 2.76 -20.20 -13.65
C GLY A 54 3.55 -20.41 -12.36
N ASN A 55 3.93 -19.34 -11.65
CA ASN A 55 4.69 -19.39 -10.41
C ASN A 55 3.76 -19.40 -9.18
N LEU A 56 3.93 -20.39 -8.29
CA LEU A 56 3.09 -20.53 -7.09
C LEU A 56 3.83 -20.08 -5.82
N ILE A 57 3.53 -18.86 -5.37
CA ILE A 57 4.01 -18.36 -4.07
C ILE A 57 3.13 -18.93 -2.96
N LYS A 58 3.51 -20.10 -2.44
CA LYS A 58 2.76 -20.80 -1.40
C LYS A 58 2.87 -20.10 -0.05
N LYS A 59 1.82 -20.28 0.75
CA LYS A 59 1.78 -19.83 2.15
C LYS A 59 2.98 -20.35 2.93
N SER A 60 3.71 -19.44 3.56
CA SER A 60 4.78 -19.82 4.49
C SER A 60 4.19 -20.30 5.82
N SER A 61 4.55 -21.51 6.27
CA SER A 61 4.11 -22.08 7.55
C SER A 61 4.92 -21.58 8.76
N ILE A 62 5.71 -20.52 8.59
CA ILE A 62 6.67 -20.11 9.62
C ILE A 62 5.91 -19.62 10.86
N LYS A 63 5.93 -20.43 11.92
CA LYS A 63 5.54 -20.01 13.26
C LYS A 63 6.59 -18.99 13.72
N ASN A 64 6.22 -17.72 13.74
CA ASN A 64 7.07 -16.71 14.37
C ASN A 64 7.00 -16.94 15.89
N GLU A 65 8.01 -17.61 16.45
CA GLU A 65 8.25 -17.56 17.89
C GLU A 65 8.54 -16.10 18.27
N LYS A 66 7.58 -15.47 18.94
CA LYS A 66 7.77 -14.11 19.45
C LYS A 66 8.64 -14.19 20.70
N LYS A 67 9.97 -14.09 20.54
CA LYS A 67 10.83 -13.75 21.67
C LYS A 67 10.53 -12.30 22.05
N GLN A 68 9.93 -12.10 23.22
CA GLN A 68 9.79 -10.76 23.79
C GLN A 68 11.06 -10.43 24.53
N VAL A 69 11.76 -9.40 24.07
CA VAL A 69 12.90 -8.84 24.79
C VAL A 69 12.39 -7.69 25.66
N GLU A 70 12.75 -7.70 26.94
CA GLU A 70 12.34 -6.67 27.91
C GLU A 70 13.04 -5.33 27.63
N ASN A 71 14.36 -5.36 27.40
CA ASN A 71 15.18 -4.17 27.12
C ASN A 71 15.52 -4.03 25.63
N ILE A 72 14.98 -2.98 24.99
CA ILE A 72 15.25 -2.66 23.59
C ILE A 72 16.44 -1.70 23.51
N THR A 73 17.46 -2.03 22.71
CA THR A 73 18.60 -1.15 22.42
C THR A 73 18.73 -0.87 20.92
N LEU A 74 19.40 0.24 20.57
CA LEU A 74 19.55 0.69 19.19
C LEU A 74 20.25 -0.32 18.27
N ASP A 75 21.22 -1.06 18.80
CA ASP A 75 22.02 -2.02 18.03
C ASP A 75 21.38 -3.42 17.95
N MET A 76 20.21 -3.63 18.56
CA MET A 76 19.54 -4.93 18.43
C MET A 76 19.03 -5.16 16.99
N PRO A 77 19.25 -6.34 16.41
CA PRO A 77 18.64 -6.72 15.14
C PRO A 77 17.11 -6.74 15.22
N LEU A 78 16.44 -6.18 14.21
CA LEU A 78 14.96 -6.13 14.15
C LEU A 78 14.32 -7.53 14.21
N LEU A 79 14.97 -8.51 13.59
CA LEU A 79 14.49 -9.90 13.56
C LEU A 79 14.61 -10.60 14.93
N GLU A 80 15.43 -10.09 15.84
CA GLU A 80 15.72 -10.72 17.14
C GLU A 80 15.04 -10.01 18.31
N CYS A 81 14.75 -8.72 18.20
CA CYS A 81 14.15 -7.93 19.29
C CYS A 81 12.61 -7.96 19.35
N GLY A 82 11.98 -8.78 18.50
CA GLY A 82 10.52 -8.87 18.43
C GLY A 82 9.85 -7.63 17.81
N PHE A 83 10.57 -6.91 16.93
CA PHE A 83 10.08 -5.66 16.34
C PHE A 83 8.71 -5.81 15.66
N SER A 84 7.82 -4.88 15.98
CA SER A 84 6.55 -4.70 15.26
C SER A 84 6.06 -3.27 15.39
N PHE A 85 5.24 -2.83 14.43
CA PHE A 85 4.63 -1.50 14.43
C PHE A 85 3.49 -1.40 15.45
N ASN A 86 3.82 -1.51 16.73
CA ASN A 86 2.90 -1.52 17.86
C ASN A 86 3.12 -0.28 18.78
N ALA A 87 2.34 -0.19 19.87
CA ALA A 87 2.45 0.92 20.82
C ALA A 87 3.82 0.95 21.54
N LYS A 88 4.34 -0.20 21.97
CA LYS A 88 5.66 -0.32 22.66
C LYS A 88 6.78 0.31 21.82
N PHE A 89 6.91 -0.09 20.56
CA PHE A 89 7.93 0.48 19.68
C PHE A 89 7.61 1.92 19.29
N ARG A 90 6.33 2.33 19.20
CA ARG A 90 5.99 3.73 18.94
C ARG A 90 6.46 4.65 20.08
N GLU A 91 6.26 4.24 21.33
CA GLU A 91 6.73 4.98 22.51
C GLU A 91 8.26 5.04 22.55
N TYR A 92 8.92 3.92 22.31
CA TYR A 92 10.38 3.87 22.24
C TYR A 92 10.96 4.80 21.17
N PHE A 93 10.40 4.78 19.95
CA PHE A 93 10.83 5.69 18.88
C PHE A 93 10.46 7.15 19.19
N SER A 94 9.35 7.42 19.88
CA SER A 94 8.97 8.77 20.31
C SER A 94 10.02 9.40 21.21
N ILE A 95 10.56 8.63 22.17
CA ILE A 95 11.65 9.06 23.05
C ILE A 95 12.93 9.31 22.24
N LEU A 96 13.28 8.42 21.31
CA LEU A 96 14.51 8.53 20.53
C LEU A 96 14.51 9.71 19.56
N THR A 97 13.35 10.05 18.99
CA THR A 97 13.23 11.13 18.01
C THR A 97 12.75 12.45 18.60
N ASP A 98 12.37 12.48 19.88
CA ASP A 98 11.69 13.60 20.56
C ASP A 98 10.42 14.06 19.81
N VAL A 99 9.65 13.11 19.27
CA VAL A 99 8.42 13.39 18.50
C VAL A 99 7.26 12.60 19.09
N SER A 100 6.22 13.30 19.55
CA SER A 100 4.99 12.69 20.07
C SER A 100 3.74 13.37 19.49
N PRO A 101 2.79 12.61 18.89
CA PRO A 101 2.82 11.15 18.71
C PRO A 101 3.71 10.72 17.54
N PHE A 102 4.62 9.76 17.79
CA PHE A 102 5.46 9.18 16.74
C PHE A 102 4.64 8.40 15.71
N LYS A 103 4.95 8.59 14.42
CA LYS A 103 4.34 7.85 13.30
C LYS A 103 5.41 7.17 12.47
N PHE A 104 5.31 5.85 12.34
CA PHE A 104 6.13 5.08 11.42
C PHE A 104 5.86 5.52 9.98
N THR A 105 6.91 5.71 9.19
CA THR A 105 6.80 6.12 7.79
C THR A 105 6.54 4.92 6.87
N ALA A 106 6.08 5.21 5.65
CA ALA A 106 5.90 4.18 4.63
C ALA A 106 7.24 3.50 4.26
N ASP A 107 8.34 4.27 4.29
CA ASP A 107 9.70 3.75 4.06
C ASP A 107 10.11 2.78 5.16
N MET A 108 9.91 3.11 6.44
CA MET A 108 10.17 2.17 7.55
C MET A 108 9.36 0.87 7.39
N ALA A 109 8.10 0.97 6.97
CA ALA A 109 7.27 -0.21 6.70
C ALA A 109 7.82 -1.05 5.54
N THR A 110 8.31 -0.42 4.48
CA THR A 110 8.90 -1.09 3.32
C THR A 110 10.23 -1.74 3.66
N THR A 111 11.08 -1.05 4.42
CA THR A 111 12.33 -1.56 4.97
C THR A 111 12.09 -2.79 5.83
N TRP A 112 11.14 -2.76 6.76
CA TRP A 112 10.87 -3.93 7.60
C TRP A 112 10.40 -5.15 6.78
N ARG A 113 9.62 -4.94 5.72
CA ARG A 113 9.23 -6.03 4.81
C ARG A 113 10.44 -6.59 4.07
N LYS A 114 11.33 -5.73 3.57
CA LYS A 114 12.58 -6.13 2.90
C LYS A 114 13.46 -6.97 3.83
N VAL A 115 13.70 -6.50 5.05
CA VAL A 115 14.48 -7.22 6.08
C VAL A 115 13.93 -8.62 6.32
N LYS A 116 12.60 -8.77 6.45
CA LYS A 116 11.98 -10.11 6.62
C LYS A 116 12.15 -11.00 5.41
N ARG A 117 11.94 -10.46 4.21
CA ARG A 117 11.99 -11.21 2.95
C ARG A 117 13.41 -11.72 2.69
N GLU A 118 14.40 -10.87 2.92
CA GLU A 118 15.82 -11.17 2.71
C GLU A 118 16.48 -11.84 3.92
N LYS A 119 15.73 -12.00 5.03
CA LYS A 119 16.21 -12.54 6.31
C LYS A 119 17.49 -11.82 6.79
N ASP A 120 17.51 -10.50 6.64
CA ASP A 120 18.65 -9.67 7.01
C ASP A 120 18.77 -9.58 8.54
N GLY A 121 19.52 -10.53 9.11
CA GLY A 121 19.77 -10.63 10.55
C GLY A 121 20.69 -9.54 11.11
N LYS A 122 21.25 -8.66 10.27
CA LYS A 122 22.14 -7.58 10.72
C LYS A 122 21.44 -6.24 10.81
N PHE A 123 20.25 -6.09 10.20
CA PHE A 123 19.54 -4.82 10.18
C PHE A 123 18.98 -4.46 11.57
N THR A 124 19.42 -3.32 12.10
CA THR A 124 19.14 -2.91 13.49
C THR A 124 18.03 -1.87 13.61
N ILE A 125 17.65 -1.54 14.85
CA ILE A 125 16.77 -0.40 15.14
C ILE A 125 17.42 0.93 14.72
N LYS A 126 18.74 1.08 14.93
CA LYS A 126 19.51 2.24 14.50
C LYS A 126 19.44 2.45 13.00
N ASP A 127 19.53 1.38 12.22
CA ASP A 127 19.41 1.46 10.76
C ASP A 127 17.98 1.86 10.34
N LEU A 128 16.97 1.39 11.07
CA LEU A 128 15.58 1.80 10.84
C LEU A 128 15.37 3.30 11.14
N LEU A 129 16.08 3.87 12.12
CA LEU A 129 16.07 5.32 12.37
C LEU A 129 16.75 6.10 11.26
N LYS A 130 17.86 5.62 10.70
CA LYS A 130 18.47 6.27 9.52
C LYS A 130 17.48 6.35 8.36
N VAL A 131 16.68 5.30 8.15
CA VAL A 131 15.59 5.33 7.16
C VAL A 131 14.54 6.38 7.53
N TYR A 132 14.17 6.51 8.80
CA TYR A 132 13.24 7.55 9.27
C TYR A 132 13.74 8.97 8.98
N TYR A 133 15.02 9.25 9.21
CA TYR A 133 15.65 10.54 8.93
C TYR A 133 16.00 10.76 7.45
N GLY A 134 15.77 9.77 6.58
CA GLY A 134 16.11 9.85 5.15
C GLY A 134 17.60 9.69 4.85
N GLU A 135 18.40 9.25 5.81
CA GLU A 135 19.84 9.02 5.71
C GLU A 135 20.20 7.65 5.08
N SER A 136 19.20 6.78 4.88
CA SER A 136 19.38 5.47 4.28
C SER A 136 18.32 5.23 3.20
N ASP A 137 18.77 4.72 2.04
CA ASP A 137 17.95 4.34 0.90
C ASP A 137 17.70 2.82 0.83
N TYR A 138 17.94 2.09 1.93
CA TYR A 138 17.82 0.63 2.00
C TYR A 138 16.54 0.08 1.37
N ALA A 139 15.41 0.74 1.62
CA ALA A 139 14.19 0.56 0.85
C ALA A 139 13.36 1.85 0.86
N LYS A 140 12.80 2.20 -0.29
CA LYS A 140 11.86 3.32 -0.43
C LYS A 140 10.48 2.80 -0.80
N TYR A 141 9.46 3.39 -0.21
CA TYR A 141 8.09 3.12 -0.56
C TYR A 141 7.79 3.68 -1.95
N ASP A 142 7.34 2.81 -2.84
CA ASP A 142 6.85 3.26 -4.14
C ASP A 142 5.48 3.91 -3.98
N HIS A 143 5.48 5.25 -4.05
CA HIS A 143 4.26 6.06 -3.94
C HIS A 143 3.32 5.89 -5.15
N SER A 144 3.84 5.44 -6.31
CA SER A 144 3.06 5.32 -7.55
C SER A 144 2.01 4.19 -7.49
N VAL A 145 2.21 3.22 -6.60
CA VAL A 145 1.41 1.98 -6.59
C VAL A 145 0.03 2.16 -5.97
N CYS A 146 -0.22 3.27 -5.26
CA CYS A 146 -1.55 3.59 -4.77
C CYS A 146 -2.31 4.44 -5.79
N GLN A 147 -3.04 3.79 -6.70
CA GLN A 147 -3.80 4.43 -7.78
C GLN A 147 -4.69 5.58 -7.29
N TRP A 148 -5.36 5.43 -6.14
CA TRP A 148 -6.17 6.51 -5.55
C TRP A 148 -5.31 7.70 -5.11
N ASN A 149 -4.17 7.44 -4.44
CA ASN A 149 -3.30 8.53 -3.99
C ASN A 149 -2.69 9.27 -5.20
N GLN A 150 -2.33 8.54 -6.25
CA GLN A 150 -1.84 9.11 -7.49
C GLN A 150 -2.94 9.95 -8.16
N PHE A 151 -4.14 9.39 -8.33
CA PHE A 151 -5.32 10.11 -8.85
C PHE A 151 -5.61 11.39 -8.07
N LEU A 152 -5.61 11.33 -6.74
CA LEU A 152 -5.88 12.47 -5.88
C LEU A 152 -4.77 13.53 -5.98
N LYS A 153 -3.51 13.11 -6.07
CA LYS A 153 -2.36 13.99 -6.25
C LYS A 153 -2.45 14.73 -7.59
N ASP A 154 -2.72 14.00 -8.67
CA ASP A 154 -2.84 14.56 -10.02
C ASP A 154 -4.04 15.50 -10.15
N PHE A 155 -5.20 15.12 -9.62
CA PHE A 155 -6.36 16.00 -9.55
C PHE A 155 -6.04 17.27 -8.74
N SER A 156 -5.35 17.13 -7.60
CA SER A 156 -5.02 18.29 -6.75
C SER A 156 -4.00 19.23 -7.38
N ALA A 157 -3.17 18.72 -8.29
CA ALA A 157 -2.20 19.51 -9.06
C ALA A 157 -2.86 20.27 -10.22
N ASP A 158 -4.03 19.84 -10.71
CA ASP A 158 -4.78 20.55 -11.74
C ASP A 158 -5.33 21.88 -11.20
N GLU A 159 -5.11 22.96 -11.94
CA GLU A 159 -5.61 24.29 -11.60
C GLU A 159 -7.14 24.34 -11.50
N ASN A 160 -7.86 23.55 -12.31
CA ASN A 160 -9.33 23.49 -12.28
C ASN A 160 -9.85 22.89 -10.98
N SER A 161 -9.03 22.13 -10.24
CA SER A 161 -9.40 21.66 -8.91
C SER A 161 -9.68 22.82 -7.94
N ARG A 162 -9.11 24.00 -8.18
CA ARG A 162 -9.30 25.21 -7.36
C ARG A 162 -10.73 25.77 -7.47
N ASN A 163 -11.46 25.41 -8.53
CA ASN A 163 -12.84 25.85 -8.78
C ASN A 163 -13.86 25.11 -7.91
N TYR A 164 -13.44 24.08 -7.16
CA TYR A 164 -14.33 23.31 -6.30
C TYR A 164 -14.12 23.63 -4.82
N SER A 165 -15.22 23.77 -4.09
CA SER A 165 -15.23 24.01 -2.64
C SER A 165 -14.77 22.77 -1.87
N ASN A 166 -15.26 21.58 -2.24
CA ASN A 166 -14.88 20.31 -1.64
C ASN A 166 -14.10 19.42 -2.62
N LYS A 167 -12.80 19.70 -2.75
CA LYS A 167 -11.88 18.97 -3.64
C LYS A 167 -11.87 17.46 -3.43
N LEU A 168 -11.82 17.03 -2.17
CA LEU A 168 -11.74 15.61 -1.84
C LEU A 168 -13.00 14.86 -2.26
N LYS A 169 -14.17 15.49 -2.08
CA LYS A 169 -15.45 14.91 -2.51
C LYS A 169 -15.50 14.79 -4.03
N VAL A 170 -15.13 15.83 -4.77
CA VAL A 170 -15.06 15.81 -6.24
C VAL A 170 -14.11 14.72 -6.73
N ALA A 171 -12.89 14.66 -6.19
CA ALA A 171 -11.92 13.60 -6.52
C ALA A 171 -12.51 12.20 -6.27
N SER A 172 -13.23 12.00 -5.16
CA SER A 172 -13.83 10.71 -4.83
C SER A 172 -14.95 10.31 -5.79
N ILE A 173 -15.72 11.28 -6.30
CA ILE A 173 -16.78 11.05 -7.29
C ILE A 173 -16.15 10.64 -8.61
N LEU A 174 -15.20 11.41 -9.12
CA LEU A 174 -14.51 11.11 -10.39
C LEU A 174 -13.76 9.77 -10.33
N TRP A 175 -13.07 9.51 -9.22
CA TRP A 175 -12.40 8.24 -8.98
C TRP A 175 -13.37 7.06 -9.01
N LYS A 176 -14.57 7.21 -8.43
CA LYS A 176 -15.59 6.15 -8.45
C LYS A 176 -15.96 5.77 -9.88
N GLU A 177 -16.11 6.74 -10.78
CA GLU A 177 -16.45 6.50 -12.18
C GLU A 177 -15.34 5.76 -12.91
N VAL A 178 -14.10 6.26 -12.81
CA VAL A 178 -12.94 5.63 -13.44
C VAL A 178 -12.70 4.22 -12.89
N ARG A 179 -12.72 4.07 -11.56
CA ARG A 179 -12.51 2.80 -10.85
C ARG A 179 -13.51 1.71 -11.25
N ASN A 180 -14.76 2.09 -11.48
CA ASN A 180 -15.83 1.16 -11.84
C ASN A 180 -15.89 0.87 -13.35
N SER A 181 -15.03 1.50 -14.15
CA SER A 181 -14.94 1.34 -15.60
C SER A 181 -13.67 0.57 -16.01
N GLU A 182 -13.56 0.24 -17.29
CA GLU A 182 -12.32 -0.30 -17.88
C GLU A 182 -11.27 0.78 -18.21
N LYS A 183 -11.61 2.07 -18.10
CA LYS A 183 -10.67 3.18 -18.37
C LYS A 183 -9.45 3.13 -17.45
N GLU A 184 -8.36 3.75 -17.87
CA GLU A 184 -7.14 3.84 -17.07
C GLU A 184 -7.40 4.51 -15.71
N LYS A 185 -6.83 3.95 -14.63
CA LYS A 185 -7.09 4.36 -13.23
C LYS A 185 -6.26 5.58 -12.85
N ILE A 186 -6.26 6.59 -13.74
CA ILE A 186 -5.53 7.84 -13.64
C ILE A 186 -6.48 9.02 -13.75
N TYR A 187 -6.07 10.17 -13.24
CA TYR A 187 -6.81 11.41 -13.44
C TYR A 187 -6.58 11.93 -14.85
N SER A 188 -7.63 12.43 -15.49
CA SER A 188 -7.51 13.24 -16.69
C SER A 188 -8.48 14.41 -16.62
N LYS A 189 -8.09 15.56 -17.19
CA LYS A 189 -8.91 16.79 -17.19
C LYS A 189 -10.28 16.57 -17.83
N ASN A 190 -10.38 15.68 -18.81
CA ASN A 190 -11.63 15.32 -19.48
C ASN A 190 -12.70 14.78 -18.52
N LEU A 191 -12.29 14.17 -17.40
CA LEU A 191 -13.22 13.68 -16.37
C LEU A 191 -14.07 14.81 -15.78
N LEU A 192 -13.54 16.04 -15.71
CA LEU A 192 -14.28 17.19 -15.20
C LEU A 192 -15.47 17.54 -16.09
N THR A 193 -15.28 17.47 -17.41
CA THR A 193 -16.33 17.75 -18.39
C THR A 193 -17.27 16.57 -18.53
N GLU A 194 -16.75 15.34 -18.64
CA GLU A 194 -17.55 14.12 -18.81
C GLU A 194 -18.52 13.89 -17.65
N TYR A 195 -18.07 14.16 -16.42
CA TYR A 195 -18.85 13.95 -15.19
C TYR A 195 -19.29 15.26 -14.52
N GLU A 196 -19.33 16.37 -15.28
CA GLU A 196 -19.70 17.70 -14.77
C GLU A 196 -21.03 17.66 -14.01
N HIS A 197 -22.03 16.98 -14.57
CA HIS A 197 -23.35 16.81 -13.97
C HIS A 197 -23.33 16.19 -12.55
N LYS A 198 -22.30 15.42 -12.21
CA LYS A 198 -22.13 14.78 -10.87
C LYS A 198 -21.34 15.65 -9.88
N ILE A 199 -20.61 16.65 -10.37
CA ILE A 199 -19.68 17.45 -9.55
C ILE A 199 -20.04 18.94 -9.50
N ARG A 200 -20.99 19.39 -10.33
CA ARG A 200 -21.42 20.80 -10.43
C ARG A 200 -21.88 21.40 -9.11
N GLU A 201 -22.51 20.62 -8.24
CA GLU A 201 -22.95 21.09 -6.91
C GLU A 201 -21.79 21.53 -5.99
N TYR A 202 -20.55 21.13 -6.30
CA TYR A 202 -19.36 21.49 -5.54
C TYR A 202 -18.58 22.66 -6.18
N HIS A 203 -19.05 23.20 -7.30
CA HIS A 203 -18.43 24.36 -7.93
C HIS A 203 -18.56 25.59 -7.01
N LYS A 204 -17.51 26.41 -6.97
CA LYS A 204 -17.51 27.70 -6.26
C LYS A 204 -18.25 28.77 -7.04
#